data_AF-A0A849FH53-F1
#
_entry.id   AF-A0A849FH53-F1
#
_cell.length_a   1.000
_cell.length_b   1.000
_cell.length_c   1.000
_cell.angle_alpha   90.00
_cell.angle_beta   90.00
_cell.angle_gamma   90.00
#
_symmetry.space_group_name_H-M   'P 1'
#
loop_
_entity.id
_entity.type
_entity.pdbx_description
1 polymer ?
#
loop_
_entity_poly.entity_id
_entity_poly.type
_entity_poly.pdbx_seq_one_letter_code
_entity_poly.pdbx_strand_id
1 'polypeptide(L)'
;MKITFLGHASLLIEAANSSILVDPFITGNEKTSGKINIQDLNPDYILVTHAHQDHVLDVETIAKASDAVIVSNYEIAMHYESKGLKAHPMNHGGNW
;
A
#
# COMPACT_ATOMS: atom_id res chain seq x y z
N MET A 1 -9.00 8.08 -15.02
CA MET A 1 -8.71 7.06 -14.00
C MET A 1 -8.20 5.82 -14.72
N LYS A 2 -7.05 5.29 -14.31
CA LYS A 2 -6.43 4.07 -14.82
C LYS A 2 -6.17 3.14 -13.65
N ILE A 3 -6.50 1.86 -13.81
CA ILE A 3 -6.32 0.83 -12.78
C ILE A 3 -5.48 -0.28 -13.39
N THR A 4 -4.40 -0.64 -12.71
CA THR A 4 -3.46 -1.68 -13.13
C THR A 4 -3.47 -2.79 -12.08
N PHE A 5 -3.73 -4.02 -12.51
CA PHE A 5 -3.67 -5.19 -11.65
C PHE A 5 -2.23 -5.70 -11.54
N LEU A 6 -1.67 -5.66 -10.34
CA LEU A 6 -0.29 -6.07 -10.05
C LEU A 6 -0.20 -7.49 -9.45
N GLY A 7 -1.30 -8.27 -9.51
CA GLY A 7 -1.36 -9.64 -9.00
C GLY A 7 -1.93 -9.75 -7.59
N HIS A 8 -2.50 -10.92 -7.27
CA HIS A 8 -3.18 -11.20 -5.99
C HIS A 8 -4.28 -10.17 -5.68
N ALA A 9 -4.11 -9.34 -4.65
CA ALA A 9 -4.98 -8.21 -4.29
C ALA A 9 -4.35 -6.85 -4.64
N SER A 10 -3.14 -6.83 -5.23
CA SER A 10 -2.39 -5.61 -5.46
C SER A 10 -2.91 -4.83 -6.66
N LEU A 11 -3.29 -3.57 -6.42
CA LEU A 11 -3.79 -2.66 -7.45
C LEU A 11 -3.00 -1.35 -7.42
N LEU A 12 -2.61 -0.84 -8.58
CA LEU A 12 -2.17 0.53 -8.75
C LEU A 12 -3.28 1.33 -9.43
N ILE A 13 -3.79 2.34 -8.74
CA ILE A 13 -4.88 3.20 -9.19
C ILE A 13 -4.31 4.60 -9.41
N GLU A 14 -4.41 5.09 -10.64
CA GLU A 14 -3.99 6.42 -11.05
C GLU A 14 -5.25 7.25 -11.35
N ALA A 15 -5.52 8.26 -10.51
CA ALA A 15 -6.72 9.08 -10.59
C ALA A 15 -6.39 10.56 -10.40
N ALA A 16 -6.72 11.38 -11.41
CA ALA A 16 -6.36 12.80 -11.46
C ALA A 16 -4.85 13.00 -11.19
N ASN A 17 -4.50 13.69 -10.11
CA ASN A 17 -3.12 13.97 -9.71
C ASN A 17 -2.69 13.11 -8.51
N SER A 18 -3.32 11.95 -8.31
CA SER A 18 -3.01 11.05 -7.20
C SER A 18 -2.86 9.62 -7.67
N SER A 19 -1.96 8.91 -7.00
CA SER A 19 -1.62 7.52 -7.21
C SER A 19 -1.81 6.74 -5.91
N ILE A 20 -2.54 5.63 -6.00
CA ILE A 20 -2.93 4.82 -4.85
C ILE A 20 -2.48 3.39 -5.12
N LEU A 21 -1.70 2.84 -4.19
CA LEU A 21 -1.33 1.43 -4.20
C LEU A 21 -2.16 0.70 -3.14
N VAL A 22 -2.82 -0.39 -3.53
CA VAL A 22 -3.65 -1.20 -2.63
C VAL A 22 -2.93 -2.51 -2.36
N ASP A 23 -2.85 -2.92 -1.09
CA ASP A 23 -2.36 -4.23 -0.63
C ASP A 23 -1.12 -4.76 -1.40
N PRO A 24 0.03 -4.08 -1.32
CA PRO A 24 1.20 -4.43 -2.12
C PRO A 24 1.86 -5.73 -1.62
N PHE A 25 1.62 -6.80 -2.37
CA PHE A 25 2.22 -8.12 -2.25
C PHE A 25 2.74 -8.56 -3.62
N ILE A 26 3.90 -7.99 -3.98
CA ILE A 26 4.52 -8.09 -5.30
C ILE A 26 5.77 -8.97 -5.23
N THR A 27 6.62 -8.78 -4.23
CA THR A 27 7.88 -9.52 -4.09
C THR A 27 7.68 -10.97 -3.65
N GLY A 28 6.65 -11.21 -2.84
CA GLY A 28 6.26 -12.55 -2.37
C GLY A 28 5.31 -13.30 -3.31
N ASN A 29 4.75 -12.64 -4.33
CA ASN A 29 3.85 -13.26 -5.30
C ASN A 29 4.66 -13.84 -6.47
N GLU A 30 4.65 -15.17 -6.63
CA GLU A 30 5.41 -15.88 -7.68
C GLU A 30 5.12 -15.38 -9.11
N LYS A 31 3.92 -14.84 -9.36
CA LYS A 31 3.56 -14.35 -10.69
C LYS A 31 4.20 -13.00 -11.02
N THR A 32 4.61 -12.22 -10.02
CA THR A 32 5.10 -10.84 -10.16
C THR A 32 6.51 -10.63 -9.63
N SER A 33 6.98 -11.53 -8.75
CA SER A 33 8.32 -11.49 -8.19
C SER A 33 9.38 -11.50 -9.29
N GLY A 34 10.32 -10.57 -9.21
CA GLY A 34 11.37 -10.36 -10.23
C GLY A 34 10.90 -9.74 -11.55
N LYS A 35 9.59 -9.50 -11.73
CA LYS A 35 9.03 -8.86 -12.94
C LYS A 35 8.64 -7.41 -12.72
N ILE A 36 8.27 -7.07 -11.49
CA ILE A 36 7.93 -5.72 -11.07
C ILE A 36 8.94 -5.32 -10.01
N ASN A 37 9.67 -4.24 -10.26
CA ASN A 37 10.56 -3.65 -9.28
C ASN A 37 9.75 -2.70 -8.39
N ILE A 38 9.57 -3.06 -7.11
CA ILE A 38 8.79 -2.25 -6.17
C ILE A 38 9.42 -0.89 -5.88
N GLN A 39 10.71 -0.68 -6.18
CA GLN A 39 11.38 0.62 -6.04
C GLN A 39 10.93 1.64 -7.10
N ASP A 40 10.35 1.17 -8.21
CA ASP A 40 9.83 2.04 -9.27
C ASP A 40 8.38 2.50 -8.96
N LEU A 41 7.77 1.98 -7.88
CA LEU A 41 6.45 2.38 -7.42
C LEU A 41 6.57 3.58 -6.49
N ASN A 42 5.98 4.71 -6.91
CA ASN A 42 5.96 5.95 -6.14
C ASN A 42 4.52 6.43 -5.88
N PRO A 43 3.71 5.70 -5.09
CA PRO A 43 2.34 6.09 -4.80
C PRO A 43 2.28 7.28 -3.83
N ASP A 44 1.21 8.08 -3.89
CA ASP A 44 0.91 9.10 -2.89
C ASP A 44 0.30 8.47 -1.62
N TYR A 45 -0.48 7.39 -1.81
CA TYR A 45 -1.17 6.67 -0.74
C TYR A 45 -1.01 5.16 -0.89
N ILE A 46 -0.91 4.47 0.25
CA ILE A 46 -0.99 3.00 0.31
C ILE A 46 -2.21 2.61 1.13
N LEU A 47 -3.18 1.97 0.51
CA LEU A 47 -4.36 1.44 1.18
C LEU A 47 -4.12 -0.01 1.60
N VAL A 48 -4.24 -0.29 2.89
CA VAL A 48 -4.05 -1.64 3.45
C VAL A 48 -5.37 -2.13 4.03
N THR A 49 -5.88 -3.25 3.52
CA THR A 49 -7.18 -3.80 3.94
C THR A 49 -7.11 -4.50 5.29
N HIS A 50 -6.09 -5.32 5.52
CA HIS A 50 -5.87 -6.05 6.76
C HIS A 50 -4.40 -6.51 6.90
N ALA A 51 -4.03 -7.02 8.07
CA ALA A 51 -2.62 -7.26 8.44
C ALA A 51 -2.05 -8.63 8.03
N HIS A 52 -2.66 -9.34 7.09
CA HIS A 52 -2.07 -10.60 6.61
C HIS A 52 -0.87 -10.35 5.70
N GLN A 53 0.11 -11.26 5.75
CA GLN A 53 1.39 -11.11 5.07
C GLN A 53 1.26 -10.90 3.56
N ASP A 54 0.27 -11.54 2.93
CA ASP A 54 -0.05 -11.43 1.51
C ASP A 54 -0.74 -10.12 1.12
N HIS A 55 -0.86 -9.18 2.05
CA HIS A 55 -1.33 -7.80 1.81
C HIS A 55 -0.30 -6.75 2.26
N VAL A 56 0.52 -7.06 3.27
CA VAL A 56 1.40 -6.09 3.92
C VAL A 56 2.88 -6.18 3.57
N LEU A 57 3.30 -7.24 2.87
CA LEU A 57 4.72 -7.58 2.68
C LEU A 57 5.57 -6.42 2.19
N ASP A 58 5.12 -5.70 1.16
CA ASP A 58 5.92 -4.64 0.53
C ASP A 58 5.57 -3.23 1.02
N VAL A 59 4.57 -3.09 1.90
CA VAL A 59 4.05 -1.78 2.38
C VAL A 59 5.17 -0.93 2.98
N GLU A 60 5.94 -1.49 3.92
CA GLU A 60 6.96 -0.72 4.63
C GLU A 60 8.09 -0.26 3.69
N THR A 61 8.52 -1.12 2.78
CA THR A 61 9.58 -0.81 1.81
C THR A 61 9.13 0.30 0.85
N ILE A 62 7.91 0.17 0.30
CA ILE A 62 7.38 1.14 -0.68
C ILE A 62 7.06 2.47 0.00
N ALA A 63 6.45 2.46 1.19
CA ALA A 63 6.15 3.68 1.94
C ALA A 63 7.41 4.48 2.28
N LYS A 64 8.51 3.82 2.66
CA LYS A 64 9.80 4.47 2.93
C LYS A 64 10.40 5.11 1.68
N ALA A 65 10.29 4.45 0.52
CA ALA A 65 10.87 4.94 -0.73
C ALA A 65 10.07 6.12 -1.33
N SER A 66 8.76 6.12 -1.15
CA SER A 66 7.83 7.06 -1.79
C SER A 66 7.32 8.18 -0.89
N ASP A 67 7.56 8.10 0.43
CA ASP A 67 7.01 9.02 1.43
C ASP A 67 5.45 9.04 1.45
N ALA A 68 4.85 7.93 1.01
CA ALA A 68 3.41 7.73 0.89
C ALA A 68 2.71 7.69 2.26
N VAL A 69 1.44 8.11 2.28
CA VAL A 69 0.57 7.99 3.45
C VAL A 69 -0.10 6.62 3.46
N ILE A 70 0.11 5.84 4.51
CA ILE A 70 -0.55 4.54 4.71
C ILE A 70 -1.94 4.77 5.30
N VAL A 71 -2.98 4.33 4.60
CA VAL A 71 -4.37 4.44 5.01
C VAL A 71 -4.89 3.05 5.38
N SER A 72 -5.35 2.87 6.62
CA SER A 72 -5.90 1.59 7.09
C SER A 72 -6.74 1.79 8.36
N ASN A 73 -7.15 0.69 9.00
CA ASN A 73 -7.74 0.74 10.33
C ASN A 73 -6.75 1.29 11.38
N TYR A 74 -7.27 1.64 12.56
CA TYR A 74 -6.48 2.22 13.63
C TYR A 74 -5.24 1.38 13.99
N GLU A 75 -5.42 0.09 14.22
CA GLU A 75 -4.35 -0.80 14.65
C GLU A 75 -3.20 -0.90 13.63
N ILE A 76 -3.53 -1.01 12.34
CA ILE A 76 -2.54 -1.09 11.26
C ILE A 76 -1.86 0.26 11.04
N ALA A 77 -2.63 1.35 11.04
CA ALA A 77 -2.07 2.70 10.88
C ALA A 77 -1.06 3.01 12.01
N MET A 78 -1.43 2.76 13.26
CA MET A 78 -0.55 2.97 14.41
C MET A 78 0.67 2.03 14.41
N HIS A 79 0.53 0.80 13.90
CA HIS A 79 1.67 -0.09 13.72
C HIS A 79 2.75 0.54 12.81
N TYR A 80 2.34 1.10 11.67
CA TYR A 80 3.27 1.74 10.75
C TYR A 80 3.74 3.12 11.21
N GLU A 81 2.90 3.89 11.90
CA GLU A 81 3.30 5.14 12.52
C GLU A 81 4.38 4.91 13.59
N SER A 82 4.27 3.86 14.40
CA SER A 82 5.29 3.47 15.39
C SER A 82 6.66 3.12 14.76
N LYS A 83 6.67 2.82 13.46
CA LYS A 83 7.88 2.58 12.64
C LYS A 83 8.40 3.85 11.96
N GLY A 84 7.79 5.00 12.23
CA GLY A 84 8.16 6.31 11.67
C GLY A 84 7.61 6.60 10.27
N LEU A 85 6.57 5.88 9.83
CA LEU A 85 5.92 6.12 8.54
C LEU A 85 4.70 7.03 8.69
N LYS A 86 4.34 7.76 7.63
CA LYS A 86 3.09 8.52 7.60
C LYS A 86 1.91 7.56 7.56
N ALA A 87 0.96 7.74 8.46
CA ALA A 87 -0.27 6.96 8.47
C ALA A 87 -1.49 7.86 8.67
N HIS A 88 -2.61 7.44 8.10
CA HIS A 88 -3.92 8.02 8.31
C HIS A 88 -4.86 6.90 8.78
N PRO A 89 -5.16 6.83 10.08
CA PRO A 89 -6.11 5.85 10.61
C PRO A 89 -7.51 6.12 10.07
N MET A 90 -8.33 5.08 9.94
CA MET A 90 -9.76 5.18 9.62
C MET A 90 -10.54 4.13 10.40
N ASN A 91 -11.87 4.28 10.50
CA ASN A 91 -12.76 3.26 11.06
C ASN A 91 -13.84 2.84 10.04
N HIS A 92 -14.54 1.75 10.34
CA HIS A 92 -15.71 1.31 9.59
C HIS A 92 -16.72 2.46 9.51
N GLY A 93 -17.06 2.87 8.28
CA GLY A 93 -17.91 4.04 8.02
C GLY A 93 -17.16 5.30 7.57
N GLY A 94 -15.83 5.29 7.53
CA GLY A 94 -15.03 6.31 6.84
C GLY A 94 -14.77 7.60 7.63
N ASN A 95 -15.02 7.60 8.95
CA ASN A 95 -14.70 8.73 9.82
C ASN A 95 -13.43 8.44 10.63
N TRP A 96 -12.60 9.47 10.81
CA TRP A 96 -11.37 9.51 11.61
C TRP A 96 -11.39 10.75 12.50
#